data_AF-A0A972AGH2-F1
#
_entry.id   AF-A0A972AGH2-F1
#
_cell.length_a   1.000
_cell.length_b   1.000
_cell.length_c   1.000
_cell.angle_alpha   90.00
_cell.angle_beta   90.00
_cell.angle_gamma   90.00
#
_symmetry.space_group_name_H-M   'P 1'
#
loop_
_entity.id
_entity.type
_entity.pdbx_description
1 polymer ?
#
loop_
_entity_poly.entity_id
_entity_poly.type
_entity_poly.pdbx_seq_one_letter_code
_entity_poly.pdbx_strand_id
1 'polypeptide(L)'
;MFKRTEYRDLDVVADLRLPMTTTLVPHGDREGALTFSRLSPFSVNLNGTWEFAFLDSPNHLPADVSALQTPGRIIVPGCWEMQGYG
;
A
#
# COMPACT_ATOMS: atom_id res chain seq x y z
N MET A 1 17.35 -2.86 -13.92
CA MET A 1 16.72 -4.16 -13.60
C MET A 1 16.33 -4.07 -12.14
N PHE A 2 15.04 -4.22 -11.83
CA PHE A 2 14.57 -4.25 -10.45
C PHE A 2 15.23 -5.46 -9.75
N LYS A 3 16.20 -5.20 -8.86
CA LYS A 3 17.06 -6.23 -8.21
C LYS A 3 16.75 -6.36 -6.72
N ARG A 4 15.48 -6.21 -6.35
CA ARG A 4 15.04 -6.38 -4.97
C ARG A 4 14.85 -7.86 -4.68
N THR A 5 15.61 -8.41 -3.74
CA THR A 5 15.57 -9.83 -3.33
C THR A 5 15.24 -10.00 -1.85
N GLU A 6 14.92 -8.92 -1.16
CA GLU A 6 14.65 -8.85 0.28
C GLU A 6 13.50 -9.77 0.68
N TYR A 7 12.52 -9.99 -0.20
CA TYR A 7 11.41 -10.92 0.01
C TYR A 7 11.83 -12.39 0.18
N ARG A 8 13.10 -12.73 -0.06
CA ARG A 8 13.69 -14.08 0.13
C ARG A 8 14.55 -14.19 1.39
N ASP A 9 14.80 -13.08 2.07
CA ASP A 9 15.65 -13.02 3.26
C ASP A 9 14.77 -12.96 4.51
N LEU A 10 14.94 -13.93 5.41
CA LEU A 10 14.14 -14.04 6.63
C LEU A 10 14.46 -12.94 7.66
N ASP A 11 15.66 -12.35 7.58
CA ASP A 11 16.08 -11.29 8.48
C ASP A 11 15.59 -9.91 8.02
N VAL A 12 15.13 -9.79 6.77
CA VAL A 12 14.60 -8.55 6.20
C VAL A 12 13.08 -8.49 6.32
N VAL A 13 12.60 -8.01 7.47
CA VAL A 13 11.17 -7.89 7.76
C VAL A 13 10.55 -6.54 7.37
N ALA A 14 11.38 -5.53 7.08
CA ALA A 14 10.97 -4.21 6.62
C ALA A 14 12.16 -3.47 5.97
N ASP A 15 11.86 -2.54 5.07
CA ASP A 15 12.84 -1.63 4.47
C ASP A 15 12.31 -0.20 4.54
N LEU A 16 13.12 0.72 5.08
CA LEU A 16 12.82 2.16 5.26
C LEU A 16 11.49 2.48 5.98
N ARG A 17 10.90 1.53 6.71
CA ARG A 17 9.70 1.77 7.51
C ARG A 17 10.02 2.67 8.71
N LEU A 18 9.13 3.62 9.01
CA LEU A 18 9.21 4.43 10.22
C LEU A 18 9.17 3.54 11.49
N PRO A 19 9.77 3.99 12.61
CA PRO A 19 9.68 3.29 13.88
C PRO A 19 8.24 3.06 14.32
N MET A 20 7.99 1.92 14.96
CA MET A 20 6.68 1.60 15.53
C MET A 20 6.36 2.59 16.66
N THR A 21 5.17 3.17 16.60
CA THR A 21 4.66 4.12 17.61
C THR A 21 3.17 3.86 17.85
N THR A 22 2.60 4.53 18.86
CA THR A 22 1.14 4.61 19.00
C THR A 22 0.54 5.35 17.80
N THR A 23 -0.74 5.10 17.48
CA THR A 23 -1.42 5.81 16.40
C THR A 23 -1.46 7.31 16.67
N LEU A 24 -0.84 8.10 15.81
CA LEU A 24 -0.84 9.56 15.86
C LEU A 24 -1.77 10.10 14.78
N VAL A 25 -2.99 10.48 15.16
CA VAL A 25 -3.92 11.19 14.27
C VAL A 25 -3.75 12.69 14.53
N PRO A 26 -3.23 13.47 13.57
CA PRO A 26 -3.13 14.92 13.74
C PRO A 26 -4.54 15.52 13.68
N HIS A 27 -4.92 16.40 14.60
CA HIS A 27 -6.19 17.13 14.55
C HIS A 27 -5.92 18.64 14.51
N GLY A 28 -6.81 19.41 13.87
CA GLY A 28 -6.67 20.87 13.77
C GLY A 28 -6.82 21.58 15.11
N ASP A 29 -7.61 20.99 16.02
CA ASP A 29 -7.88 21.52 17.35
C ASP A 29 -8.16 20.39 18.37
N ARG A 30 -8.31 20.80 19.63
CA ARG A 30 -8.59 19.92 20.77
C ARG A 30 -9.96 19.26 20.68
N GLU A 31 -10.97 19.97 20.20
CA GLU A 31 -12.35 19.46 20.14
C GLU A 31 -12.45 18.30 19.16
N GLY A 32 -11.85 18.45 17.98
CA GLY A 32 -11.70 17.40 16.99
C GLY A 32 -10.94 16.18 17.52
N ALA A 33 -9.86 16.38 18.29
CA ALA A 33 -9.12 15.28 18.90
C ALA A 33 -9.98 14.47 19.91
N LEU A 34 -10.85 15.15 20.66
CA LEU A 34 -11.73 14.53 21.64
C LEU A 34 -12.91 13.76 21.03
N THR A 35 -13.12 13.85 19.71
CA THR A 35 -14.09 12.98 19.01
C THR A 35 -13.59 11.54 18.86
N PHE A 36 -12.30 11.29 19.11
CA PHE A 36 -11.63 10.00 18.86
C PHE A 36 -11.75 9.51 17.40
N SER A 37 -12.01 10.42 16.46
CA SER A 37 -12.03 10.11 15.04
C SER A 37 -10.64 9.71 14.56
N ARG A 38 -10.57 8.65 13.74
CA ARG A 38 -9.35 8.30 13.00
C ARG A 38 -9.17 9.10 11.72
N LEU A 39 -10.19 9.89 11.37
CA LEU A 39 -10.19 10.79 10.23
C LEU A 39 -9.99 12.22 10.73
N SER A 40 -9.15 12.93 10.00
CA SER A 40 -8.76 14.31 10.28
C SER A 40 -8.77 15.11 8.98
N PRO A 41 -8.93 16.45 9.05
CA PRO A 41 -8.68 17.34 7.91
C PRO A 41 -7.30 17.17 7.25
N PHE A 42 -6.33 16.60 7.97
CA PHE A 42 -4.98 16.32 7.46
C PHE A 42 -4.80 14.89 6.96
N SER A 43 -5.88 14.11 6.86
CA SER A 43 -5.87 12.73 6.36
C SER A 43 -6.60 12.65 5.02
N VAL A 44 -6.08 11.85 4.10
CA VAL A 44 -6.70 11.57 2.80
C VAL A 44 -6.95 10.07 2.69
N ASN A 45 -8.19 9.69 2.40
CA ASN A 45 -8.55 8.30 2.14
C ASN A 45 -8.19 7.94 0.70
N LEU A 46 -7.38 6.89 0.51
CA LEU A 46 -6.97 6.38 -0.79
C LEU A 46 -7.64 5.04 -1.17
N ASN A 47 -8.61 4.59 -0.38
CA ASN A 47 -9.45 3.45 -0.74
C ASN A 47 -10.26 3.78 -2.00
N GLY A 48 -10.52 2.77 -2.82
CA GLY A 48 -11.25 2.93 -4.07
C GLY A 48 -10.75 1.99 -5.14
N THR A 49 -10.90 2.39 -6.40
CA THR A 49 -10.46 1.61 -7.55
C THR A 49 -9.04 1.98 -7.94
N TRP A 50 -8.17 0.97 -8.01
CA TRP A 50 -6.77 1.11 -8.39
C TRP A 50 -6.49 0.37 -9.70
N GLU A 51 -5.57 0.90 -10.49
CA GLU A 51 -4.99 0.16 -11.61
C GLU A 51 -4.14 -0.99 -11.09
N PHE A 52 -4.25 -2.16 -11.71
CA PHE A 52 -3.68 -3.39 -11.19
C PHE A 52 -3.19 -4.32 -12.31
N ALA A 53 -2.10 -5.03 -12.03
CA ALA A 53 -1.60 -6.14 -12.84
C ALA A 53 -1.23 -7.29 -11.91
N PHE A 54 -1.71 -8.49 -12.24
CA PHE A 54 -1.25 -9.73 -11.63
C PHE A 54 -0.14 -10.33 -12.51
N LEU A 55 0.99 -10.68 -11.91
CA LEU A 55 2.14 -11.29 -12.59
C LEU A 55 2.53 -12.58 -11.88
N ASP A 56 2.78 -13.65 -12.63
CA ASP A 56 3.14 -14.96 -12.07
C ASP A 56 4.51 -14.99 -11.38
N SER A 57 5.36 -14.00 -11.66
CA SER A 57 6.72 -13.92 -11.11
C SER A 57 7.20 -12.47 -11.03
N PRO A 58 7.93 -12.10 -9.96
CA PRO A 58 8.59 -10.80 -9.90
C PRO A 58 9.63 -10.59 -11.02
N ASN A 59 10.10 -11.66 -11.66
CA ASN A 59 11.00 -11.58 -12.82
C ASN A 59 10.32 -10.98 -14.07
N HIS A 60 8.98 -10.92 -14.09
CA HIS A 60 8.23 -10.27 -15.17
C HIS A 60 8.09 -8.75 -14.98
N LEU A 61 8.58 -8.20 -13.87
CA LEU A 61 8.61 -6.74 -13.69
C LEU A 61 9.59 -6.10 -14.68
N PRO A 62 9.21 -4.99 -15.33
CA PRO A 62 10.12 -4.24 -16.18
C PRO A 62 11.28 -3.66 -15.38
N ALA A 63 12.38 -3.34 -16.07
CA ALA A 63 13.53 -2.72 -15.43
C ALA A 63 13.20 -1.33 -14.84
N ASP A 64 12.28 -0.62 -15.47
CA ASP A 64 11.64 0.60 -14.98
C ASP A 64 10.19 0.28 -14.61
N VAL A 65 9.89 0.32 -13.30
CA VAL A 65 8.56 -0.03 -12.78
C VAL A 65 7.50 0.97 -13.23
N SER A 66 7.86 2.22 -13.52
CA SER A 66 6.90 3.22 -14.01
C SER A 66 6.33 2.89 -15.40
N ALA A 67 6.99 2.00 -16.14
CA ALA A 67 6.55 1.51 -17.44
C ALA A 67 5.63 0.27 -17.35
N LEU A 68 5.37 -0.25 -16.14
CA LEU A 68 4.51 -1.41 -15.95
C LEU A 68 3.10 -1.12 -16.50
N GLN A 69 2.62 -2.01 -17.37
CA GLN A 69 1.25 -1.94 -17.86
C GLN A 69 0.30 -2.60 -16.86
N THR A 70 -0.78 -1.90 -16.53
CA THR A 70 -1.82 -2.34 -15.58
C THR A 70 -3.15 -2.49 -16.30
N PRO A 71 -3.39 -3.60 -17.02
CA PRO A 71 -4.59 -3.76 -17.84
C PRO A 71 -5.87 -3.95 -17.01
N GLY A 72 -5.75 -4.26 -15.72
CA GLY A 72 -6.86 -4.51 -14.81
C GLY A 72 -7.13 -3.36 -13.86
N ARG A 73 -8.28 -3.44 -13.19
CA ARG A 73 -8.65 -2.57 -12.07
C ARG A 73 -9.08 -3.43 -10.89
N ILE A 74 -8.83 -2.97 -9.67
CA ILE A 74 -9.16 -3.68 -8.43
C ILE A 74 -9.72 -2.73 -7.38
N ILE A 75 -10.57 -3.23 -6.48
CA ILE A 75 -11.05 -2.47 -5.32
C ILE A 75 -10.08 -2.68 -4.15
N VAL A 76 -9.65 -1.56 -3.55
CA VAL A 76 -8.76 -1.52 -2.39
C VAL A 76 -9.49 -0.83 -1.23
N PRO A 77 -9.54 -1.44 -0.03
CA PRO A 77 -8.96 -2.73 0.33
C PRO A 77 -9.80 -3.92 -0.17
N GLY A 78 -9.13 -5.05 -0.42
CA GLY A 78 -9.73 -6.33 -0.77
C GLY A 78 -8.68 -7.31 -1.28
N CYS A 79 -8.81 -8.61 -0.95
CA CYS A 79 -7.90 -9.64 -1.48
C CYS A 79 -8.09 -9.78 -3.00
N TRP A 80 -7.02 -10.03 -3.75
CA TRP A 80 -7.09 -10.14 -5.21
C TRP A 80 -7.77 -11.44 -5.67
N GLU A 81 -7.68 -12.53 -4.89
CA GLU A 81 -8.32 -13.81 -5.18
C GLU A 81 -9.83 -13.70 -5.22
N MET A 82 -10.38 -12.90 -4.31
CA MET A 82 -11.82 -12.61 -4.25
C MET A 82 -12.30 -11.71 -5.41
N GLN A 83 -11.36 -11.20 -6.21
CA GLN A 83 -11.61 -10.31 -7.35
C GLN A 83 -11.20 -10.95 -8.68
N GLY A 84 -10.95 -12.27 -8.69
CA GLY A 84 -10.76 -13.06 -9.91
C GLY A 84 -9.32 -13.23 -10.38
N TYR A 85 -8.32 -12.93 -9.53
CA TYR A 85 -6.90 -13.12 -9.83
C TYR A 85 -6.32 -14.29 -9.02
N GLY A 86 -5.46 -15.12 -9.59
CA GLY A 86 -4.79 -16.23 -8.88
C GLY A 86 -4.64 -17.50 -9.70
#